data_AF-A0A4Y2EBN0-F1
#
_entry.id   AF-A0A4Y2EBN0-F1
#
_cell.length_a   1.000
_cell.length_b   1.000
_cell.length_c   1.000
_cell.angle_alpha   90.00
_cell.angle_beta   90.00
_cell.angle_gamma   90.00
#
_symmetry.space_group_name_H-M   'P 1'
#
loop_
_entity.id
_entity.type
_entity.pdbx_description
1 polymer ?
#
loop_
_entity_poly.entity_id
_entity_poly.type
_entity_poly.pdbx_seq_one_letter_code
_entity_poly.pdbx_strand_id
1 'polypeptide(L)'
;MHLETESTSHGEVPTQSVEDGASSATGHPCLEEGCNYNLKNQHEFREHLKLIHGKDFTFIELEFITCYEFLKWKLKFENDNQVQFIKPSGFKKRKHGDIQFFHCFRSGKYHNKGQGKRISQRSTKIYNICTAEIKMYIRENGKIIAKVCNIHYGHGDSLSFMKLTEAEKKTIAHSLKMKIDIPVILEKLRNDI
;
A
#
# COMPACT_ATOMS: atom_id res chain seq x y z
N MET A 1 34.98 -58.88 -16.68
CA MET A 1 33.64 -59.46 -16.50
C MET A 1 32.91 -58.62 -15.48
N HIS A 2 31.62 -58.38 -15.75
CA HIS A 2 30.63 -57.56 -15.03
C HIS A 2 30.55 -56.09 -15.47
N LEU A 3 29.55 -55.88 -16.36
CA LEU A 3 28.73 -54.68 -16.60
C LEU A 3 28.09 -54.22 -15.26
N GLU A 4 27.69 -52.96 -15.05
CA GLU A 4 26.44 -52.27 -15.47
C GLU A 4 26.55 -50.79 -14.98
N THR A 5 26.55 -49.78 -15.86
CA THR A 5 25.46 -48.83 -16.23
C THR A 5 24.82 -47.93 -15.15
N GLU A 6 25.02 -46.62 -15.33
CA GLU A 6 24.10 -45.44 -15.22
C GLU A 6 23.35 -45.19 -13.88
N SER A 7 23.12 -43.96 -13.37
CA SER A 7 22.42 -42.85 -14.02
C SER A 7 22.42 -41.58 -13.14
N THR A 8 22.41 -40.43 -13.80
CA THR A 8 22.31 -39.04 -13.32
C THR A 8 20.97 -38.73 -12.63
N SER A 9 20.99 -38.06 -11.46
CA SER A 9 19.79 -37.50 -10.82
C SER A 9 19.58 -36.04 -11.22
N HIS A 10 18.64 -35.80 -12.14
CA HIS A 10 18.07 -34.47 -12.37
C HIS A 10 16.92 -34.24 -11.39
N GLY A 11 17.01 -33.12 -10.66
CA GLY A 11 16.00 -32.69 -9.69
C GLY A 11 14.65 -32.42 -10.36
N GLU A 12 13.60 -32.93 -9.72
CA GLU A 12 12.21 -32.79 -10.12
C GLU A 12 11.77 -31.33 -9.95
N VAL A 13 11.32 -30.71 -11.05
CA VAL A 13 10.58 -29.45 -11.06
C VAL A 13 9.11 -29.78 -10.84
N PRO A 14 8.43 -29.24 -9.81
CA PRO A 14 7.00 -29.51 -9.63
C PRO A 14 6.15 -28.81 -10.70
N THR A 15 5.66 -29.60 -11.66
CA THR A 15 4.59 -29.23 -12.58
C THR A 15 3.26 -29.20 -11.84
N GLN A 16 2.62 -28.03 -11.73
CA GLN A 16 1.23 -27.93 -11.30
C GLN A 16 0.30 -28.03 -12.50
N SER A 17 -0.51 -29.08 -12.48
CA SER A 17 -1.58 -29.38 -13.42
C SER A 17 -2.68 -28.32 -13.40
N VAL A 18 -3.15 -27.96 -14.59
CA VAL A 18 -4.33 -27.14 -14.83
C VAL A 18 -5.59 -27.96 -14.54
N GLU A 19 -6.38 -27.51 -13.57
CA GLU A 19 -7.76 -27.95 -13.40
C GLU A 19 -8.69 -26.74 -13.56
N ASP A 20 -9.50 -26.79 -14.61
CA ASP A 20 -10.56 -25.84 -14.93
C ASP A 20 -11.69 -25.96 -13.90
N GLY A 21 -11.65 -25.08 -12.91
CA GLY A 21 -12.75 -24.83 -11.99
C GLY A 21 -12.95 -23.32 -11.86
N ALA A 22 -14.14 -22.83 -12.21
CA ALA A 22 -14.53 -21.43 -12.04
C ALA A 22 -14.52 -21.03 -10.56
N SER A 23 -13.34 -20.70 -10.05
CA SER A 23 -13.10 -20.21 -8.71
C SER A 23 -12.95 -18.68 -8.79
N SER A 24 -13.81 -17.97 -8.07
CA SER A 24 -13.73 -16.52 -7.91
C SER A 24 -12.33 -16.13 -7.43
N ALA A 25 -11.47 -15.66 -8.34
CA ALA A 25 -10.07 -15.38 -8.05
C ALA A 25 -9.98 -14.23 -7.04
N THR A 26 -9.75 -14.58 -5.78
CA THR A 26 -9.72 -13.67 -4.63
C THR A 26 -8.37 -12.99 -4.39
N GLY A 27 -7.45 -13.04 -5.35
CA GLY A 27 -6.14 -12.40 -5.22
C GLY A 27 -5.90 -11.28 -6.23
N HIS A 28 -4.63 -10.89 -6.28
CA HIS A 28 -4.13 -9.66 -6.87
C HIS A 28 -3.13 -10.00 -7.98
N PRO A 29 -3.46 -9.74 -9.26
CA PRO A 29 -2.60 -10.14 -10.36
C PRO A 29 -1.30 -9.33 -10.38
N CYS A 30 -0.20 -9.99 -10.73
CA CYS A 30 1.03 -9.32 -11.16
C CYS A 30 0.77 -8.48 -12.42
N LEU A 31 1.46 -7.35 -12.58
CA LEU A 31 1.30 -6.46 -13.73
C LEU A 31 2.52 -6.49 -14.66
N GLU A 32 3.50 -7.37 -14.42
CA GLU A 32 4.61 -7.57 -15.33
C GLU A 32 4.15 -8.33 -16.57
N GLU A 33 4.74 -7.98 -17.71
CA GLU A 33 4.44 -8.62 -18.99
C GLU A 33 4.74 -10.13 -18.93
N GLY A 34 3.79 -10.94 -19.39
CA GLY A 34 3.90 -12.40 -19.40
C GLY A 34 3.77 -13.08 -18.04
N CYS A 35 3.44 -12.36 -16.96
CA CYS A 35 3.26 -12.95 -15.63
C CYS A 35 1.79 -13.20 -15.29
N ASN A 36 1.44 -14.47 -15.01
CA ASN A 36 0.07 -14.89 -14.67
C ASN A 36 -0.13 -15.16 -13.17
N TYR A 37 0.82 -14.76 -12.32
CA TYR A 37 0.72 -14.99 -10.87
C TYR A 37 -0.35 -14.09 -10.23
N ASN A 38 -1.06 -14.66 -9.27
CA ASN A 38 -2.12 -14.00 -8.52
C ASN A 38 -1.84 -14.11 -7.01
N LEU A 39 -1.60 -12.99 -6.35
CA LEU A 39 -1.01 -12.92 -5.01
C LEU A 39 -2.06 -12.52 -3.97
N LYS A 40 -1.91 -12.96 -2.72
CA LYS A 40 -2.96 -12.74 -1.70
C LYS A 40 -2.78 -11.44 -0.92
N ASN A 41 -1.54 -10.99 -0.74
CA ASN A 41 -1.21 -9.85 0.11
C ASN A 41 0.09 -9.16 -0.33
N GLN A 42 0.41 -8.00 0.26
CA GLN A 42 1.60 -7.20 -0.08
C GLN A 42 2.93 -7.95 0.10
N HIS A 43 3.02 -8.85 1.09
CA HIS A 43 4.25 -9.58 1.36
C HIS A 43 4.56 -10.56 0.22
N GLU A 44 3.59 -11.44 -0.09
CA GLU A 44 3.69 -12.36 -1.23
C GLU A 44 3.95 -11.61 -2.53
N PHE A 45 3.30 -10.44 -2.71
CA PHE A 45 3.51 -9.60 -3.88
C PHE A 45 4.97 -9.16 -4.03
N ARG A 46 5.59 -8.68 -2.94
CA ARG A 46 7.00 -8.26 -2.96
C ARG A 46 7.96 -9.43 -3.11
N GLU A 47 7.69 -10.56 -2.46
CA GLU A 47 8.51 -11.77 -2.62
C GLU A 47 8.49 -12.27 -4.06
N HIS A 48 7.31 -12.36 -4.67
CA HIS A 48 7.16 -12.72 -6.08
C HIS A 48 7.91 -11.75 -7.00
N LEU A 49 7.70 -10.45 -6.83
CA LEU A 49 8.39 -9.43 -7.63
C LEU A 49 9.91 -9.48 -7.46
N LYS A 50 10.41 -9.80 -6.27
CA LYS A 50 11.85 -9.96 -6.02
C LYS A 50 12.41 -11.20 -6.70
N LEU A 51 11.78 -12.35 -6.49
CA LEU A 51 12.31 -13.65 -6.94
C LEU A 51 12.15 -13.88 -8.44
N ILE A 52 11.01 -13.45 -9.01
CA ILE A 52 10.67 -13.72 -10.42
C ILE A 52 11.05 -12.53 -11.32
N HIS A 53 10.94 -11.31 -10.81
CA HIS A 53 11.13 -10.09 -11.60
C HIS A 53 12.33 -9.24 -11.17
N GLY A 54 13.13 -9.71 -10.21
CA GLY A 54 14.33 -9.01 -9.75
C GLY A 54 14.07 -7.63 -9.14
N LYS A 55 12.83 -7.30 -8.75
CA LYS A 55 12.51 -6.00 -8.15
C LYS A 55 12.76 -6.05 -6.65
N ASP A 56 13.69 -5.24 -6.20
CA ASP A 56 14.00 -5.14 -4.78
C ASP A 56 13.10 -4.16 -4.03
N PHE A 57 12.93 -4.44 -2.74
CA PHE A 57 12.16 -3.62 -1.82
C PHE A 57 13.00 -3.30 -0.59
N THR A 58 13.20 -2.01 -0.35
CA THR A 58 13.92 -1.50 0.81
C THR A 58 12.95 -1.19 1.94
N PHE A 59 13.41 -1.47 3.16
CA PHE A 59 12.68 -1.19 4.38
C PHE A 59 13.50 -0.31 5.29
N ILE A 60 12.87 0.74 5.81
CA ILE A 60 13.43 1.53 6.91
C ILE A 60 12.67 1.19 8.20
N GLU A 61 13.42 1.07 9.29
CA GLU A 61 12.87 0.88 10.63
C GLU A 61 13.14 2.13 11.46
N LEU A 62 12.10 2.64 12.10
CA LEU A 62 12.14 3.85 12.92
C LEU A 62 11.47 3.58 14.25
N GLU A 63 12.03 4.13 15.33
CA GLU A 63 11.46 4.06 16.67
C GLU A 63 10.89 5.41 17.11
N PHE A 64 9.75 5.37 17.80
CA PHE A 64 9.13 6.55 18.39
C PHE A 64 8.71 6.26 19.83
N ILE A 65 8.73 7.29 20.66
CA ILE A 65 8.32 7.16 22.08
C ILE A 65 6.80 7.12 22.15
N THR A 66 6.12 7.90 21.30
CA THR A 66 4.66 8.02 21.31
C THR A 66 4.03 7.84 19.94
N CYS A 67 2.75 7.44 19.93
CA CYS A 67 1.94 7.40 18.71
C CYS A 67 1.80 8.79 18.06
N TYR A 68 1.81 9.86 18.86
CA TYR A 68 1.76 11.23 18.35
C TYR A 68 2.98 11.57 17.50
N GLU A 69 4.19 11.26 17.99
CA GLU A 69 5.43 11.47 17.25
C GLU A 69 5.45 10.68 15.93
N PHE A 70 5.03 9.42 15.97
CA PHE A 70 4.88 8.61 14.77
C PHE A 70 3.91 9.25 13.76
N LEU A 71 2.74 9.71 14.20
CA LEU A 71 1.76 10.32 13.30
C LEU A 71 2.26 11.64 12.71
N LYS A 72 2.98 12.44 13.49
CA LYS A 72 3.62 13.68 13.03
C LYS A 72 4.69 13.39 11.99
N TRP A 73 5.58 12.43 12.25
CA TRP A 73 6.58 11.97 11.30
C TRP A 73 5.94 11.43 10.03
N LYS A 74 4.91 10.58 10.15
CA LYS A 74 4.21 9.99 9.01
C LYS A 74 3.61 11.07 8.10
N LEU A 75 2.98 12.09 8.67
CA LEU A 75 2.43 13.21 7.89
C LEU A 75 3.53 13.95 7.13
N LYS A 76 4.66 14.23 7.78
CA LYS A 76 5.81 14.86 7.12
C LYS A 76 6.33 13.96 5.98
N PHE A 77 6.51 12.67 6.26
CA PHE A 77 6.97 11.69 5.29
C PHE A 77 6.04 11.62 4.06
N GLU A 78 4.74 11.63 4.28
CA GLU A 78 3.72 11.64 3.22
C GLU A 78 3.82 12.89 2.34
N ASN A 79 3.99 14.07 2.94
CA ASN A 79 4.15 15.32 2.20
C ASN A 79 5.46 15.33 1.41
N ASP A 80 6.59 15.03 2.05
CA ASP A 80 7.92 15.06 1.44
C ASP A 80 8.02 14.10 0.25
N ASN A 81 7.34 12.95 0.32
CA ASN A 81 7.38 11.91 -0.71
C ASN A 81 6.17 11.95 -1.66
N GLN A 82 5.23 12.88 -1.46
CA GLN A 82 4.00 12.98 -2.26
C GLN A 82 3.18 11.69 -2.30
N VAL A 83 3.07 11.02 -1.15
CA VAL A 83 2.37 9.75 -0.97
C VAL A 83 1.35 9.84 0.16
N GLN A 84 0.37 8.95 0.17
CA GLN A 84 -0.56 8.83 1.29
C GLN A 84 -0.79 7.37 1.68
N PHE A 85 -0.80 7.13 2.99
CA PHE A 85 -0.98 5.86 3.65
C PHE A 85 -2.21 5.92 4.58
N ILE A 86 -3.17 5.05 4.30
CA ILE A 86 -4.42 4.94 5.06
C ILE A 86 -4.45 3.66 5.90
N LYS A 87 -5.24 3.68 6.98
CA LYS A 87 -5.52 2.50 7.80
C LYS A 87 -6.61 1.66 7.12
N PRO A 88 -6.32 0.44 6.63
CA PRO A 88 -7.32 -0.42 6.00
C PRO A 88 -8.25 -1.09 7.04
N SER A 89 -7.73 -1.29 8.26
CA SER A 89 -8.38 -1.97 9.37
C SER A 89 -7.95 -1.31 10.68
N GLY A 90 -8.60 -1.68 11.78
CA GLY A 90 -8.12 -1.32 13.13
C GLY A 90 -6.87 -2.11 13.53
N PHE A 91 -6.50 -1.94 14.80
CA PHE A 91 -5.40 -2.66 15.44
C PHE A 91 -5.64 -4.17 15.43
N LYS A 92 -4.57 -4.94 15.22
CA LYS A 92 -4.56 -6.38 15.39
C LYS A 92 -3.69 -6.75 16.59
N LYS A 93 -4.22 -7.59 17.47
CA LYS A 93 -3.52 -8.09 18.66
C LYS A 93 -2.36 -9.01 18.26
N ARG A 94 -1.24 -8.90 18.96
CA ARG A 94 -0.07 -9.80 18.87
C ARG A 94 0.34 -10.22 20.27
N LYS A 95 1.24 -11.21 20.37
CA LYS A 95 1.75 -11.73 21.66
C LYS A 95 2.42 -10.65 22.54
N HIS A 96 3.07 -9.65 21.91
CA HIS A 96 3.87 -8.62 22.60
C HIS A 96 3.41 -7.20 22.25
N GLY A 97 2.09 -6.99 22.20
CA GLY A 97 1.47 -5.71 21.88
C GLY A 97 0.56 -5.75 20.66
N ASP A 98 0.43 -4.63 19.95
CA ASP A 98 -0.51 -4.45 18.84
C ASP A 98 0.19 -4.10 17.52
N ILE A 99 -0.43 -4.41 16.39
CA ILE A 99 0.04 -3.97 15.07
C ILE A 99 -1.06 -3.21 14.33
N GLN A 100 -0.68 -2.11 13.71
CA GLN A 100 -1.50 -1.33 12.79
C GLN A 100 -0.83 -1.29 11.43
N PHE A 101 -1.58 -1.68 10.40
CA PHE A 101 -1.14 -1.58 9.02
C PHE A 101 -1.57 -0.22 8.46
N PHE A 102 -0.72 0.34 7.62
CA PHE A 102 -1.07 1.43 6.73
C PHE A 102 -0.66 1.04 5.33
N HIS A 103 -1.57 1.21 4.37
CA HIS A 103 -1.32 0.90 2.97
C HIS A 103 -1.46 2.16 2.14
N CYS A 104 -0.80 2.20 0.98
CA CYS A 104 -1.03 3.24 0.01
C CYS A 104 -2.54 3.48 -0.19
N PHE A 105 -2.95 4.74 -0.20
CA PHE A 105 -4.36 5.14 -0.34
C PHE A 105 -4.99 4.66 -1.65
N ARG A 106 -4.19 4.41 -2.69
CA ARG A 106 -4.62 3.83 -3.96
C ARG A 106 -4.90 2.32 -3.84
N SER A 107 -4.27 1.62 -2.91
CA SER A 107 -4.35 0.17 -2.75
C SER A 107 -5.76 -0.32 -2.41
N GLY A 108 -6.13 -1.48 -2.95
CA GLY A 108 -7.37 -2.20 -2.68
C GLY A 108 -8.49 -1.88 -3.67
N LYS A 109 -9.68 -2.39 -3.37
CA LYS A 109 -10.90 -2.20 -4.17
C LYS A 109 -11.77 -1.10 -3.57
N TYR A 110 -12.50 -0.39 -4.43
CA TYR A 110 -13.53 0.54 -3.97
C TYR A 110 -14.82 -0.22 -3.67
N HIS A 111 -15.38 0.00 -2.49
CA HIS A 111 -16.67 -0.54 -2.09
C HIS A 111 -17.66 0.61 -2.02
N ASN A 112 -18.70 0.56 -2.86
CA ASN A 112 -19.77 1.55 -2.83
C ASN A 112 -20.55 1.39 -1.52
N LYS A 113 -20.73 2.48 -0.77
CA LYS A 113 -21.50 2.51 0.47
C LYS A 113 -22.84 3.25 0.33
N GLY A 114 -23.18 3.74 -0.87
CA GLY A 114 -24.38 4.53 -1.13
C GLY A 114 -25.37 3.83 -2.05
N GLN A 115 -26.60 4.34 -2.10
CA GLN A 115 -27.71 3.83 -2.92
C GLN A 115 -27.56 4.13 -4.44
N GLY A 116 -26.37 4.52 -4.93
CA GLY A 116 -26.15 4.85 -6.35
C GLY A 116 -26.80 6.14 -6.86
N LYS A 117 -27.46 6.93 -6.00
CA LYS A 117 -28.20 8.16 -6.36
C LYS A 117 -27.34 9.36 -6.79
N ARG A 118 -26.02 9.26 -6.67
CA ARG A 118 -25.06 10.31 -7.05
C ARG A 118 -24.11 9.73 -8.10
N ILE A 119 -23.81 10.50 -9.15
CA ILE A 119 -22.72 10.19 -10.07
C ILE A 119 -21.44 10.10 -9.24
N SER A 120 -20.80 8.92 -9.22
CA SER A 120 -19.62 8.71 -8.41
C SER A 120 -18.44 9.45 -9.03
N GLN A 121 -17.78 10.27 -8.22
CA GLN A 121 -16.48 10.81 -8.55
C GLN A 121 -15.49 9.64 -8.73
N ARG A 122 -14.55 9.75 -9.68
CA ARG A 122 -13.58 8.69 -10.03
C ARG A 122 -12.98 8.08 -8.76
N SER A 123 -12.99 6.74 -8.68
CA SER A 123 -12.39 6.01 -7.57
C SER A 123 -10.90 6.36 -7.44
N THR A 124 -10.44 6.59 -6.20
CA THR A 124 -9.01 6.70 -5.89
C THR A 124 -8.33 5.33 -5.88
N LYS A 125 -9.09 4.23 -5.91
CA LYS A 125 -8.57 2.87 -5.81
C LYS A 125 -8.14 2.31 -7.16
N ILE A 126 -7.02 1.58 -7.17
CA ILE A 126 -6.46 0.92 -8.37
C ILE A 126 -7.07 -0.46 -8.61
N TYR A 127 -7.96 -0.92 -7.72
CA TYR A 127 -8.57 -2.26 -7.75
C TYR A 127 -7.56 -3.42 -7.67
N ASN A 128 -6.30 -3.11 -7.36
CA ASN A 128 -5.22 -4.04 -7.10
C ASN A 128 -4.49 -3.67 -5.80
N ILE A 129 -3.50 -4.45 -5.37
CA ILE A 129 -2.63 -4.13 -4.24
C ILE A 129 -1.48 -3.23 -4.69
N CYS A 130 -1.17 -2.23 -3.87
CA CYS A 130 0.12 -1.56 -3.93
C CYS A 130 1.08 -2.17 -2.91
N THR A 131 2.34 -2.36 -3.29
CA THR A 131 3.41 -2.92 -2.44
C THR A 131 3.84 -2.01 -1.31
N ALA A 132 3.59 -0.70 -1.41
CA ALA A 132 3.99 0.27 -0.40
C ALA A 132 3.13 0.14 0.87
N GLU A 133 3.80 0.02 2.01
CA GLU A 133 3.15 -0.14 3.30
C GLU A 133 3.98 0.39 4.46
N ILE A 134 3.28 0.75 5.55
CA ILE A 134 3.88 1.00 6.85
C ILE A 134 3.25 0.02 7.84
N LYS A 135 4.08 -0.72 8.57
CA LYS A 135 3.67 -1.53 9.72
C LYS A 135 4.09 -0.81 10.99
N MET A 136 3.11 -0.37 11.77
CA MET A 136 3.32 0.22 13.07
C MET A 136 3.11 -0.85 14.15
N TYR A 137 4.15 -1.17 14.88
CA TYR A 137 4.13 -2.08 16.03
C TYR A 137 4.08 -1.25 17.30
N ILE A 138 3.06 -1.47 18.12
CA ILE A 138 2.93 -0.89 19.45
C ILE A 138 3.40 -1.95 20.45
N ARG A 139 4.48 -1.65 21.16
CA ARG A 139 5.00 -2.51 22.23
C ARG A 139 4.17 -2.34 23.50
N GLU A 140 4.26 -3.29 24.42
CA GLU A 140 3.54 -3.26 25.71
C GLU A 140 3.90 -2.04 26.57
N ASN A 141 5.14 -1.54 26.44
CA ASN A 141 5.60 -0.32 27.11
C ASN A 141 5.17 0.99 26.40
N GLY A 142 4.33 0.90 25.36
CA GLY A 142 3.84 2.05 24.59
C GLY A 142 4.77 2.55 23.49
N LYS A 143 6.02 2.06 23.41
CA LYS A 143 6.95 2.43 22.33
C LYS A 143 6.44 1.94 20.98
N ILE A 144 6.74 2.71 19.95
CA ILE A 144 6.32 2.45 18.58
C ILE A 144 7.53 2.08 17.73
N ILE A 145 7.40 1.02 16.94
CA ILE A 145 8.35 0.69 15.87
C ILE A 145 7.60 0.75 14.54
N ALA A 146 8.08 1.56 13.61
CA ALA A 146 7.53 1.66 12.27
C ALA A 146 8.47 1.00 11.26
N LYS A 147 7.99 -0.03 10.55
CA LYS A 147 8.65 -0.60 9.38
C LYS A 147 7.99 -0.08 8.12
N VAL A 148 8.75 0.61 7.28
CA VAL A 148 8.23 1.37 6.14
C VAL A 148 8.86 0.86 4.86
N CYS A 149 8.03 0.54 3.87
CA CYS A 149 8.43 0.30 2.48
C CYS A 149 7.70 1.32 1.60
N ASN A 150 8.45 2.22 0.99
CA ASN A 150 7.91 3.30 0.14
C ASN A 150 8.03 3.00 -1.37
N ILE A 151 8.34 1.77 -1.75
CA ILE A 151 8.41 1.38 -3.15
C ILE A 151 7.01 0.97 -3.61
N HIS A 152 6.45 1.79 -4.49
CA HIS A 152 5.12 1.62 -5.06
C HIS A 152 5.19 0.78 -6.34
N TYR A 153 4.57 -0.40 -6.29
CA TYR A 153 4.20 -1.19 -7.44
C TYR A 153 2.68 -1.23 -7.56
N GLY A 154 2.14 -1.43 -8.76
CA GLY A 154 0.70 -1.54 -9.00
C GLY A 154 0.04 -0.25 -9.49
N HIS A 155 0.72 0.90 -9.42
CA HIS A 155 0.26 2.17 -9.97
C HIS A 155 1.41 3.14 -10.22
N GLY A 156 1.20 4.09 -11.15
CA GLY A 156 2.10 5.23 -11.36
C GLY A 156 1.85 6.38 -10.38
N ASP A 157 2.15 7.60 -10.83
CA ASP A 157 1.96 8.81 -10.03
C ASP A 157 0.52 8.94 -9.49
N SER A 158 0.43 9.35 -8.23
CA SER A 158 -0.80 9.46 -7.45
C SER A 158 -1.13 10.88 -7.02
N LEU A 159 -0.34 11.88 -7.42
CA LEU A 159 -0.54 13.29 -7.08
C LEU A 159 -1.98 13.77 -7.30
N SER A 160 -2.54 13.51 -8.48
CA SER A 160 -3.90 13.91 -8.86
C SER A 160 -5.03 13.28 -8.04
N PHE A 161 -4.74 12.23 -7.26
CA PHE A 161 -5.72 11.53 -6.43
C PHE A 161 -5.55 11.82 -4.93
N MET A 162 -4.49 12.55 -4.54
CA MET A 162 -4.23 12.82 -3.13
C MET A 162 -5.35 13.65 -2.51
N LYS A 163 -5.67 13.32 -1.26
CA LYS A 163 -6.68 14.04 -0.50
C LYS A 163 -6.03 15.18 0.26
N LEU A 164 -6.73 16.30 0.33
CA LEU A 164 -6.34 17.39 1.21
C LEU A 164 -6.28 16.91 2.66
N THR A 165 -5.28 17.38 3.39
CA THR A 165 -5.16 17.17 4.83
C THR A 165 -6.30 17.88 5.56
N GLU A 166 -6.61 17.45 6.79
CA GLU A 166 -7.64 18.13 7.59
C GLU A 166 -7.25 19.57 7.92
N ALA A 167 -5.94 19.87 8.01
CA ALA A 167 -5.45 21.23 8.18
C ALA A 167 -5.73 22.08 6.93
N GLU A 168 -5.37 21.60 5.74
CA GLU A 168 -5.66 22.28 4.47
C GLU A 168 -7.16 22.53 4.29
N LYS A 169 -7.99 21.52 4.56
CA LYS A 169 -9.45 21.67 4.50
C LYS A 169 -9.96 22.76 5.43
N LYS A 170 -9.42 22.85 6.65
CA LYS A 170 -9.79 23.91 7.61
C LYS A 170 -9.37 25.28 7.11
N THR A 171 -8.16 25.42 6.55
CA THR A 171 -7.67 26.68 5.95
C THR A 171 -8.55 27.11 4.77
N ILE A 172 -8.92 26.18 3.90
CA ILE A 172 -9.84 26.43 2.78
C ILE A 172 -11.21 26.83 3.30
N ALA A 173 -11.78 26.07 4.23
CA ALA A 173 -13.10 26.36 4.81
C ALA A 173 -13.13 27.74 5.49
N HIS A 174 -12.05 28.11 6.19
CA HIS A 174 -11.90 29.43 6.78
C HIS A 174 -11.85 30.53 5.72
N SER A 175 -11.04 30.35 4.67
CA SER A 175 -10.91 31.30 3.57
C SER A 175 -12.23 31.50 2.80
N LEU A 176 -12.96 30.40 2.58
CA LEU A 176 -14.31 30.44 1.99
C LEU A 176 -15.30 31.19 2.90
N LYS A 177 -15.23 30.98 4.22
CA LYS A 177 -16.05 31.71 5.20
C LYS A 177 -15.75 33.22 5.19
N MET A 178 -14.49 33.59 4.94
CA MET A 178 -14.05 34.97 4.76
C MET A 178 -14.39 35.56 3.38
N LYS A 179 -15.06 34.80 2.49
CA LYS A 179 -15.39 35.19 1.12
C LYS A 179 -14.15 35.58 0.30
N ILE A 180 -13.02 34.94 0.56
CA ILE A 180 -11.82 35.08 -0.29
C ILE A 180 -12.10 34.40 -1.62
N ASP A 181 -11.72 35.06 -2.72
CA ASP A 181 -11.90 34.52 -4.06
C ASP A 181 -11.13 33.21 -4.27
N ILE A 182 -11.77 32.24 -4.93
CA ILE A 182 -11.22 30.90 -5.16
C ILE A 182 -9.83 30.94 -5.82
N PRO A 183 -9.55 31.77 -6.86
CA PRO A 183 -8.22 31.87 -7.44
C PRO A 183 -7.13 32.22 -6.40
N VAL A 184 -7.43 33.13 -5.47
CA VAL A 184 -6.49 33.55 -4.41
C VAL A 184 -6.26 32.44 -3.40
N ILE A 185 -7.30 31.67 -3.06
CA ILE A 185 -7.17 30.50 -2.19
C ILE A 185 -6.26 29.45 -2.84
N LEU A 186 -6.45 29.19 -4.15
CA LEU A 186 -5.65 28.21 -4.89
C LEU A 186 -4.19 28.65 -5.03
N GLU A 187 -3.93 29.94 -5.21
CA GLU A 187 -2.57 30.49 -5.28
C GLU A 187 -1.83 30.32 -3.95
N LYS A 188 -2.48 30.65 -2.82
CA LYS A 188 -1.91 30.42 -1.48
C LYS A 188 -1.53 28.96 -1.27
N LEU A 189 -2.43 28.03 -1.59
CA LEU A 189 -2.18 26.60 -1.42
C LEU A 189 -1.04 26.07 -2.30
N ARG A 190 -0.84 26.63 -3.50
CA ARG A 190 0.27 26.24 -4.38
C ARG A 190 1.62 26.73 -3.88
N ASN A 191 1.65 27.84 -3.14
CA ASN A 191 2.87 28.43 -2.59
C ASN A 191 3.28 27.83 -1.24
N ASP A 192 2.36 27.10 -0.58
CA ASP A 192 2.59 26.43 0.72
C ASP A 192 3.02 24.94 0.57
N ILE A 193 3.09 24.42 -0.67
CA ILE A 193 3.55 23.06 -1.04
C ILE A 193 4.99 23.15 -1.55
#